data_AF-A0A932ZRK3-F1
#
_entry.id   AF-A0A932ZRK3-F1
#
_cell.length_a   1.000
_cell.length_b   1.000
_cell.length_c   1.000
_cell.angle_alpha   90.00
_cell.angle_beta   90.00
_cell.angle_gamma   90.00
#
_symmetry.space_group_name_H-M   'P 1'
#
loop_
_entity.id
_entity.type
_entity.pdbx_description
1 polymer ?
#
loop_
_entity_poly.entity_id
_entity_poly.type
_entity_poly.pdbx_seq_one_letter_code
_entity_poly.pdbx_strand_id
1 'polypeptide(L)' 'RLVVAGYAPVLLCAPQIRPQVKKLTDSASLGLHVLSYNEVPPDMPREIHGVIAVPEGLEAPVAVKA' A
#
# COMPACT_ATOMS: atom_id res chain seq x y z
N ARG A 1 -12.18 -8.26 -0.64
CA ARG A 1 -13.37 -7.95 -1.49
C ARG A 1 -13.78 -6.48 -1.31
N LEU A 2 -12.90 -5.50 -1.60
CA LEU A 2 -13.23 -4.08 -1.40
C LEU A 2 -14.15 -3.52 -2.50
N VAL A 3 -13.83 -3.85 -3.76
CA VAL A 3 -14.60 -3.41 -4.94
C VAL A 3 -16.05 -3.91 -4.90
N VAL A 4 -16.27 -5.17 -4.48
CA VAL A 4 -17.62 -5.76 -4.36
C VAL A 4 -18.48 -5.04 -3.31
N ALA A 5 -17.84 -4.45 -2.28
CA ALA A 5 -18.51 -3.68 -1.25
C ALA A 5 -18.67 -2.18 -1.62
N GLY A 6 -18.33 -1.79 -2.86
CA GLY A 6 -18.46 -0.42 -3.35
C GLY A 6 -17.32 0.53 -2.97
N TYR A 7 -16.25 0.03 -2.34
CA TYR A 7 -15.11 0.85 -1.95
C TYR A 7 -14.06 0.93 -3.07
N ALA A 8 -13.50 2.13 -3.25
CA ALA A 8 -12.31 2.31 -4.06
C ALA A 8 -11.11 1.62 -3.38
N PRO A 9 -10.33 0.78 -4.10
CA PRO A 9 -9.26 0.02 -3.49
C PRO A 9 -8.00 0.89 -3.34
N VAL A 10 -7.94 1.61 -2.21
CA VAL A 10 -6.83 2.50 -1.85
C VAL A 10 -5.91 1.82 -0.84
N LEU A 11 -4.61 1.87 -1.10
CA LEU A 11 -3.56 1.50 -0.16
C LEU A 11 -2.90 2.75 0.38
N LEU A 12 -2.98 2.96 1.69
CA LEU A 12 -2.31 4.05 2.39
C LEU A 12 -0.99 3.54 2.99
N CYS A 13 0.10 4.27 2.78
CA CYS A 13 1.43 3.85 3.21
C CYS A 13 2.31 5.02 3.68
N ALA A 14 3.49 4.70 4.21
CA ALA A 14 4.46 5.72 4.60
C ALA A 14 5.08 6.39 3.35
N PRO A 15 5.32 7.72 3.36
CA PRO A 15 5.86 8.43 2.20
C PRO A 15 7.13 7.82 1.60
N GLN A 16 8.02 7.30 2.45
CA GLN A 16 9.30 6.73 2.06
C GLN A 16 9.21 5.44 1.23
N ILE A 17 8.09 4.69 1.31
CA ILE A 17 7.90 3.43 0.56
C ILE A 17 6.92 3.57 -0.60
N ARG A 18 6.20 4.68 -0.70
CA ARG A 18 5.11 4.89 -1.68
C ARG A 18 5.53 4.63 -3.14
N PRO A 19 6.67 5.15 -3.65
CA PRO A 19 7.08 4.89 -5.03
C PRO A 19 7.31 3.40 -5.33
N GLN A 20 7.96 2.70 -4.41
CA GLN A 20 8.29 1.29 -4.54
C GLN A 20 7.02 0.43 -4.47
N VAL A 21 6.13 0.74 -3.54
CA VAL A 21 4.82 0.07 -3.42
C VAL A 21 4.01 0.28 -4.69
N LYS A 22 3.91 1.51 -5.23
CA LYS A 22 3.20 1.77 -6.49
C LYS A 22 3.77 0.95 -7.65
N LYS A 23 5.11 0.91 -7.78
CA LYS A 23 5.77 0.13 -8.83
C LYS A 23 5.44 -1.36 -8.72
N LEU A 24 5.46 -1.90 -7.50
CA LEU A 24 5.11 -3.30 -7.25
C LEU A 24 3.64 -3.59 -7.57
N THR A 25 2.71 -2.75 -7.10
CA THR A 25 1.28 -2.97 -7.33
C THR A 25 0.90 -2.83 -8.80
N ASP A 26 1.56 -1.93 -9.54
CA ASP A 26 1.40 -1.79 -10.99
C ASP A 26 1.96 -2.99 -11.75
N SER A 27 3.16 -3.44 -11.37
CA SER A 27 3.81 -4.59 -12.02
C SER A 27 2.99 -5.87 -11.83
N ALA A 28 2.33 -6.01 -10.68
CA ALA A 28 1.40 -7.10 -10.40
C ALA A 28 -0.04 -6.85 -10.91
N SER A 29 -0.29 -5.73 -11.61
CA SER A 29 -1.60 -5.37 -12.18
C SER A 29 -2.76 -5.41 -11.16
N LEU A 30 -2.52 -4.99 -9.91
CA LEU A 30 -3.49 -5.11 -8.81
C LEU A 30 -4.62 -4.08 -8.85
N GLY A 31 -4.51 -3.04 -9.67
CA GLY A 31 -5.52 -1.97 -9.76
C GLY A 31 -5.69 -1.16 -8.47
N LEU A 32 -4.66 -1.11 -7.61
CA LEU A 32 -4.69 -0.37 -6.35
C LEU A 32 -4.23 1.07 -6.54
N HIS A 33 -4.97 2.01 -5.95
CA HIS A 33 -4.49 3.38 -5.79
C HIS A 33 -3.57 3.45 -4.57
N VAL A 34 -2.30 3.77 -4.78
CA VAL A 34 -1.32 3.88 -3.70
C VAL A 34 -1.14 5.35 -3.33
N LEU A 35 -1.49 5.68 -2.08
CA LEU A 35 -1.31 7.00 -1.49
C LEU A 35 -0.37 6.90 -0.28
N SER A 36 0.33 7.99 -0.01
CA SER A 36 1.07 8.20 1.22
C SER A 36 0.26 9.01 2.22
N TYR A 37 0.62 8.94 3.50
CA TYR A 37 0.01 9.78 4.54
C TYR A 37 0.08 11.29 4.24
N ASN A 38 1.08 11.75 3.46
CA ASN A 38 1.24 13.15 3.08
C ASN A 38 0.30 13.59 1.94
N GLU A 39 -0.28 12.65 1.19
CA GLU A 39 -1.24 12.92 0.11
C GLU A 39 -2.68 13.05 0.63
N VAL A 40 -2.90 12.83 1.93
CA VAL A 40 -4.22 12.85 2.57
C VAL A 40 -4.26 13.94 3.65
N PRO A 41 -5.31 14.78 3.71
CA PRO A 41 -5.44 15.78 4.76
C PRO A 41 -5.37 15.15 6.16
N PRO A 42 -4.69 15.78 7.14
CA PRO A 42 -4.52 15.22 8.48
C PRO A 42 -5.86 14.95 9.16
N ASP A 43 -6.83 15.85 8.99
CA ASP A 43 -8.15 15.79 9.64
C ASP A 43 -9.19 15.03 8.82
N MET A 44 -8.79 14.38 7.72
CA MET A 44 -9.72 13.55 6.96
C MET A 44 -10.07 12.28 7.76
N PRO A 45 -11.36 12.03 8.07
CA PRO A 45 -11.77 10.79 8.72
C PRO A 45 -11.44 9.61 7.82
N ARG A 46 -10.88 8.55 8.41
CA ARG A 46 -10.36 7.38 7.70
C ARG A 46 -10.92 6.10 8.33
N GLU A 47 -11.48 5.25 7.48
CA GLU A 47 -11.88 3.90 7.84
C GLU A 47 -10.90 2.90 7.21
N ILE A 48 -10.30 2.03 8.04
CA ILE A 48 -9.34 1.03 7.58
C ILE A 48 -10.07 -0.31 7.48
N HIS A 49 -10.27 -0.80 6.25
CA HIS A 49 -10.92 -2.08 5.98
C HIS A 49 -9.97 -3.29 6.07
N GLY A 50 -8.67 -3.08 6.31
CA GLY A 50 -7.69 -4.14 6.49
C GLY A 50 -6.25 -3.63 6.54
N VAL A 51 -5.33 -4.49 6.96
CA VAL A 51 -3.90 -4.21 7.07
C VAL A 51 -3.12 -5.28 6.31
N ILE A 52 -2.11 -4.87 5.53
CA ILE A 52 -1.18 -5.80 4.88
C ILE A 52 -0.02 -6.03 5.86
N ALA A 53 0.15 -7.27 6.28
CA ALA A 53 1.27 -7.70 7.10
C ALA A 53 2.16 -8.65 6.30
N VAL A 54 3.46 -8.58 6.54
CA VAL A 54 4.39 -9.61 6.07
C VAL A 54 4.21 -10.82 6.99
N PRO A 55 3.93 -12.03 6.47
CA PRO A 55 3.83 -13.21 7.29
C PRO A 55 5.17 -13.47 7.99
N GLU A 56 5.12 -13.91 9.25
CA GLU A 56 6.32 -14.29 10.00
C GLU A 56 7.13 -15.32 9.20
N GLY A 57 8.43 -15.07 9.04
CA GLY A 57 9.36 -15.95 8.32
C GLY A 57 9.63 -15.58 6.85
N LEU A 58 9.01 -14.54 6.29
CA LEU A 58 9.43 -13.99 5.00
C LEU A 58 10.59 -13.00 5.21
N GLU A 59 11.84 -13.47 5.12
CA GLU A 59 13.00 -12.58 5.20
C GLU A 59 12.98 -11.58 4.04
N ALA A 60 13.25 -10.31 4.35
CA ALA A 60 13.39 -9.28 3.31
C ALA A 60 14.54 -9.67 2.37
N PRO A 61 14.39 -9.52 1.04
CA PRO A 61 15.49 -9.79 0.13
C PRO A 61 16.66 -8.88 0.52
N VAL A 62 17.82 -9.51 0.80
CA VAL A 62 19.06 -8.81 1.11
C VAL A 62 19.34 -7.84 -0.03
N ALA A 63 19.32 -6.54 0.28
CA ALA A 63 19.68 -5.51 -0.67
C ALA A 63 21.16 -5.71 -1.02
N VAL A 64 21.43 -6.30 -2.19
CA VAL A 64 22.77 -6.38 -2.76
C VAL A 64 23.20 -4.95 -3.08
N LYS A 65 24.06 -4.38 -2.22
CA LYS A 65 24.77 -3.14 -2.53
C LYS A 65 25.74 -3.46 -3.67
N ALA A 66 25.61 -2.75 -4.79
CA ALA A 66 26.60 -2.71 -5.86
C ALA A 66 27.83 -1.90 -5.43
#